data_AF-A0A2P8I4H9-F1
#
_entry.id   AF-A0A2P8I4H9-F1
#
_cell.length_a   1.000
_cell.length_b   1.000
_cell.length_c   1.000
_cell.angle_alpha   90.00
_cell.angle_beta   90.00
_cell.angle_gamma   90.00
#
_symmetry.space_group_name_H-M   'P 1'
#
loop_
_entity.id
_entity.type
_entity.pdbx_description
1 polymer ?
#
loop_
_entity_poly.entity_id
_entity_poly.type
_entity_poly.pdbx_seq_one_letter_code
_entity_poly.pdbx_strand_id
1 'polypeptide(L)'
;MEPVAVDVRWLVLALLCAGAVVAWRRRLDRGAVTRRPPRGLEAHRVLVHRVAGRRARYLGIVTGDIRRVNFAEVWVNPENTAMQMARVDDFSVSGIVRYEGARRDRTGRVVQDHIADELARALAGHDGVPGGTAIMTGAGGLAAKGVRRVVHVAAVHGEPGSGFRQIPEVGRCLTNALALVGRGDPRPPKSVLVPLLGAGTGGGAARPTADSLVDAAIDHFRTVPDTPVEIVYLLAYTDAEFDACVASCKAHGLVPIADAERRDLLEPVPTGEHEAWEPAAPRTLHTGFVVDVVDFGGRPALAREVVQDRLANLVRSALDDVGIGLPATTHQWTGDGVAVVLPGDVDPTRVTGALPRSLLRRLEVDNAVHADRLRLRVAFGVGLVAVAPTGFGGSMVLELSRLVDSRVLRDAVRANPEAPLAVLISEHLHAYVVRPGYVRLPGPDLERVEVVEKEFSQPAWLWVPVRPGPLARVERE
;
A
#
# COMPACT_ATOMS: atom_id res chain seq x y z
N MET A 1 63.99 40.52 -5.68
CA MET A 1 63.22 39.49 -6.41
C MET A 1 62.17 40.23 -7.22
N GLU A 2 62.37 40.33 -8.53
CA GLU A 2 61.46 41.06 -9.43
C GLU A 2 60.11 40.34 -9.56
N PRO A 3 58.98 41.07 -9.69
CA PRO A 3 57.68 40.46 -9.90
C PRO A 3 57.53 40.00 -11.36
N VAL A 4 57.20 38.73 -11.54
CA VAL A 4 56.84 38.13 -12.83
C VAL A 4 55.53 38.76 -13.31
N ALA A 5 55.58 39.48 -14.43
CA ALA A 5 54.40 39.99 -15.12
C ALA A 5 53.61 38.81 -15.71
N VAL A 6 52.41 38.57 -15.19
CA VAL A 6 51.49 37.57 -15.75
C VAL A 6 50.86 38.18 -17.00
N ASP A 7 51.16 37.58 -18.16
CA ASP A 7 50.61 38.00 -19.44
C ASP A 7 49.10 37.72 -19.49
N VAL A 8 48.33 38.80 -19.46
CA VAL A 8 46.85 38.84 -19.45
C VAL A 8 46.24 38.03 -20.61
N ARG A 9 47.00 37.83 -21.70
CA ARG A 9 46.56 37.01 -22.84
C ARG A 9 46.32 35.54 -22.48
N TRP A 10 47.10 34.96 -21.57
CA TRP A 10 46.90 33.58 -21.11
C TRP A 10 45.67 33.43 -20.22
N LEU A 11 45.36 34.46 -19.42
CA LEU A 11 44.18 34.51 -18.55
C LEU A 11 42.88 34.58 -19.37
N VAL A 12 42.88 35.35 -20.47
CA VAL A 12 41.75 35.43 -21.40
C VAL A 12 41.55 34.11 -22.14
N LEU A 13 42.63 33.45 -22.58
CA LEU A 13 42.55 32.15 -23.26
C LEU A 13 41.99 31.05 -22.32
N ALA A 14 42.42 31.03 -21.06
CA ALA A 14 41.94 30.10 -20.05
C ALA A 14 40.43 30.29 -19.74
N LEU A 15 39.96 31.54 -19.68
CA LEU A 15 38.54 31.86 -19.48
C LEU A 15 37.67 31.45 -20.67
N LEU A 16 38.17 31.60 -21.91
CA LEU A 16 37.47 31.13 -23.11
C LEU A 16 37.38 29.60 -23.18
N CYS A 17 38.45 28.88 -22.81
CA CYS A 17 38.44 27.43 -22.69
C CYS A 17 37.49 26.93 -21.60
N ALA A 18 37.46 27.58 -20.43
CA ALA A 18 36.50 27.26 -19.36
C ALA A 18 35.04 27.48 -19.80
N GLY A 19 34.77 28.58 -20.53
CA GLY A 19 33.46 28.84 -21.12
C GLY A 19 33.04 27.79 -22.15
N ALA A 20 33.97 27.32 -22.99
CA ALA A 20 33.73 26.25 -23.95
C ALA A 20 33.45 24.89 -23.27
N VAL A 21 34.17 24.55 -22.20
CA VAL A 21 33.94 23.33 -21.40
C VAL A 21 32.58 23.37 -20.69
N VAL A 22 32.18 24.52 -20.13
CA VAL A 22 30.86 24.71 -19.52
C VAL A 22 29.74 24.65 -20.56
N ALA A 23 29.95 25.23 -21.74
CA ALA A 23 29.00 25.17 -22.85
C ALA A 23 28.87 23.74 -23.41
N TRP A 24 29.96 22.97 -23.46
CA TRP A 24 29.99 21.56 -23.86
C TRP A 24 29.30 20.66 -22.82
N ARG A 25 29.55 20.86 -21.51
CA ARG A 25 28.80 20.20 -20.41
C ARG A 25 27.30 20.46 -20.48
N ARG A 26 26.89 21.73 -20.69
CA ARG A 26 25.49 22.12 -20.88
C ARG A 26 24.87 21.58 -22.17
N ARG A 27 25.68 21.14 -23.15
CA ARG A 27 25.21 20.49 -24.38
C ARG A 27 25.06 18.98 -24.20
N LEU A 28 25.90 18.35 -23.36
CA LEU A 28 25.72 16.96 -22.90
C LEU A 28 24.49 16.82 -21.98
N ASP A 29 24.25 17.78 -21.09
CA ASP A 29 23.05 17.80 -20.24
C ASP A 29 21.76 18.04 -21.06
N ARG A 30 21.85 18.74 -22.20
CA ARG A 30 20.74 18.89 -23.17
C ARG A 30 20.56 17.69 -24.09
N GLY A 31 21.49 16.74 -24.07
CA GLY A 31 21.37 15.42 -24.70
C GLY A 31 20.77 14.37 -23.77
N ALA A 32 20.45 14.71 -22.52
CA ALA A 32 19.62 13.89 -21.67
C ALA A 32 18.22 13.86 -22.28
N VAL A 33 17.95 12.86 -23.12
CA VAL A 33 16.61 12.38 -23.40
C VAL A 33 15.88 12.43 -22.06
N THR A 34 14.85 13.26 -21.97
CA THR A 34 13.97 13.34 -20.82
C THR A 34 13.34 11.96 -20.65
N ARG A 35 14.05 11.05 -19.96
CA ARG A 35 13.55 9.72 -19.68
C ARG A 35 12.34 9.93 -18.78
N ARG A 36 11.17 9.69 -19.35
CA ARG A 36 9.91 9.65 -18.61
C ARG A 36 10.12 8.76 -17.37
N PRO A 37 9.58 9.15 -16.19
CA PRO A 37 9.69 8.31 -15.01
C PRO A 37 9.11 6.91 -15.31
N PRO A 38 9.75 5.83 -14.82
CA PRO A 38 9.27 4.47 -15.04
C PRO A 38 7.81 4.32 -14.64
N ARG A 39 7.02 3.63 -15.46
CA ARG A 39 5.59 3.40 -15.24
C ARG A 39 5.35 1.96 -14.84
N GLY A 40 4.53 1.75 -13.81
CA GLY A 40 4.05 0.42 -13.43
C GLY A 40 3.30 -0.28 -14.57
N LEU A 41 3.57 -1.57 -14.75
CA LEU A 41 2.93 -2.41 -15.76
C LEU A 41 1.74 -3.17 -15.15
N GLU A 42 0.53 -2.75 -15.46
CA GLU A 42 -0.69 -3.43 -15.01
C GLU A 42 -0.92 -4.78 -15.71
N ALA A 43 -0.40 -4.95 -16.93
CA ALA A 43 -0.57 -6.18 -17.69
C ALA A 43 0.37 -7.27 -17.16
N HIS A 44 -0.19 -8.43 -16.82
CA HIS A 44 0.58 -9.61 -16.44
C HIS A 44 0.98 -10.39 -17.70
N ARG A 45 2.24 -10.24 -18.13
CA ARG A 45 2.83 -10.91 -19.30
C ARG A 45 4.02 -11.72 -18.83
N VAL A 46 4.25 -12.85 -19.49
CA VAL A 46 5.44 -13.66 -19.24
C VAL A 46 6.15 -13.92 -20.56
N LEU A 47 7.43 -13.61 -20.64
CA LEU A 47 8.32 -14.03 -21.73
C LEU A 47 9.22 -15.12 -21.18
N VAL A 48 9.42 -16.21 -21.92
CA VAL A 48 10.32 -17.28 -21.49
C VAL A 48 11.37 -17.50 -22.56
N HIS A 49 12.62 -17.63 -22.15
CA HIS A 49 13.76 -17.85 -23.02
C HIS A 49 14.45 -19.14 -22.61
N ARG A 50 14.92 -19.91 -23.59
CA ARG A 50 15.70 -21.11 -23.33
C ARG A 50 17.16 -20.75 -23.10
N VAL A 51 17.75 -21.27 -22.04
CA VAL A 51 19.18 -21.16 -21.76
C VAL A 51 19.91 -22.31 -22.44
N ALA A 52 20.99 -22.01 -23.16
CA ALA A 52 21.78 -23.04 -23.84
C ALA A 52 22.43 -23.99 -22.83
N GLY A 53 22.25 -25.29 -23.02
CA GLY A 53 22.79 -26.32 -22.13
C GLY A 53 22.28 -27.72 -22.48
N ARG A 54 22.83 -28.74 -21.82
CA ARG A 54 22.46 -30.15 -22.04
C ARG A 54 21.06 -30.49 -21.54
N ARG A 55 20.63 -29.85 -20.44
CA ARG A 55 19.27 -29.97 -19.89
C ARG A 55 18.45 -28.75 -20.27
N ALA A 56 17.15 -28.93 -20.45
CA ALA A 56 16.23 -27.82 -20.67
C ALA A 56 16.22 -26.93 -19.41
N ARG A 57 16.63 -25.67 -19.58
CA ARG A 57 16.69 -24.63 -18.54
C ARG A 57 16.20 -23.33 -19.13
N TYR A 58 15.58 -22.49 -18.31
CA TYR A 58 14.83 -21.35 -18.80
C TYR A 58 15.04 -20.08 -17.96
N LEU A 59 14.94 -18.95 -18.63
CA LEU A 59 14.89 -17.61 -18.03
C LEU A 59 13.56 -16.96 -18.43
N GLY A 60 12.72 -16.68 -17.44
CA GLY A 60 11.46 -15.98 -17.62
C GLY A 60 11.56 -14.50 -17.25
N ILE A 61 10.77 -13.65 -17.89
CA ILE A 61 10.52 -12.26 -17.50
C ILE A 61 9.02 -12.14 -17.26
N VAL A 62 8.64 -11.77 -16.03
CA VAL A 62 7.24 -11.65 -15.61
C VAL A 62 6.95 -10.17 -15.35
N THR A 63 5.88 -9.63 -15.94
CA THR A 63 5.50 -8.23 -15.74
C THR A 63 4.38 -8.06 -14.71
N GLY A 64 4.44 -6.95 -13.99
CA GLY A 64 3.38 -6.46 -13.12
C GLY A 64 3.46 -6.95 -11.68
N ASP A 65 2.30 -7.08 -11.05
CA ASP A 65 2.22 -7.31 -9.61
C ASP A 65 2.58 -8.75 -9.22
N ILE A 66 3.56 -8.90 -8.32
CA ILE A 66 4.01 -10.19 -7.79
C ILE A 66 2.86 -11.02 -7.21
N ARG A 67 1.82 -10.38 -6.67
CA ARG A 67 0.64 -11.05 -6.09
C ARG A 67 -0.13 -11.89 -7.11
N ARG A 68 0.07 -11.66 -8.40
CA ARG A 68 -0.56 -12.41 -9.50
C ARG A 68 0.24 -13.63 -9.94
N VAL A 69 1.45 -13.84 -9.42
CA VAL A 69 2.28 -15.00 -9.75
C VAL A 69 1.88 -16.20 -8.87
N ASN A 70 1.59 -17.34 -9.51
CA ASN A 70 1.21 -18.59 -8.86
C ASN A 70 1.88 -19.84 -9.46
N PHE A 71 2.85 -19.64 -10.35
CA PHE A 71 3.59 -20.68 -11.08
C PHE A 71 5.07 -20.75 -10.67
N ALA A 72 5.45 -20.06 -9.59
CA ALA A 72 6.81 -20.04 -9.05
C ALA A 72 6.85 -20.57 -7.61
N GLU A 73 7.62 -21.62 -7.38
CA GLU A 73 7.68 -22.34 -6.10
C GLU A 73 8.59 -21.66 -5.06
N VAL A 74 9.53 -20.83 -5.48
CA VAL A 74 10.41 -20.08 -4.57
C VAL A 74 10.35 -18.61 -4.91
N TRP A 75 10.11 -17.76 -3.90
CA TRP A 75 10.19 -16.32 -4.07
C TRP A 75 11.45 -15.79 -3.39
N VAL A 76 12.25 -15.02 -4.14
CA VAL A 76 13.40 -14.30 -3.60
C VAL A 76 12.93 -12.94 -3.11
N ASN A 77 13.18 -12.66 -1.83
CA ASN A 77 12.77 -11.46 -1.16
C ASN A 77 13.98 -10.56 -0.85
N PRO A 78 14.07 -9.34 -1.42
CA PRO A 78 15.17 -8.42 -1.14
C PRO A 78 15.02 -7.77 0.23
N GLU A 79 16.05 -7.88 1.05
CA GLU A 79 16.15 -7.29 2.38
C GLU A 79 17.38 -6.40 2.53
N ASN A 80 17.39 -5.57 3.56
CA ASN A 80 18.59 -4.84 3.96
C ASN A 80 19.62 -5.77 4.66
N THR A 81 20.85 -5.30 4.87
CA THR A 81 21.87 -6.09 5.58
C THR A 81 21.58 -6.35 7.06
N ALA A 82 20.62 -5.68 7.68
CA ALA A 82 20.10 -6.08 8.99
C ALA A 82 19.04 -7.19 8.89
N MET A 83 18.70 -7.62 7.66
CA MET A 83 17.65 -8.58 7.32
C MET A 83 16.29 -8.22 7.94
N GLN A 84 16.04 -6.92 8.07
CA GLN A 84 14.78 -6.39 8.59
C GLN A 84 13.78 -6.24 7.45
N MET A 85 12.70 -7.03 7.52
CA MET A 85 11.59 -6.92 6.58
C MET A 85 10.93 -5.55 6.63
N ALA A 86 10.52 -5.05 5.46
CA ALA A 86 9.73 -3.83 5.34
C ALA A 86 8.43 -3.93 6.14
N ARG A 87 7.78 -2.78 6.39
CA ARG A 87 6.46 -2.79 7.02
C ARG A 87 5.46 -3.43 6.06
N VAL A 88 4.43 -4.08 6.61
CA VAL A 88 3.40 -4.74 5.80
C VAL A 88 2.61 -3.76 4.92
N ASP A 89 2.57 -2.49 5.31
CA ASP A 89 1.91 -1.41 4.57
C ASP A 89 2.84 -0.74 3.54
N ASP A 90 4.14 -1.05 3.54
CA ASP A 90 5.07 -0.47 2.58
C ASP A 90 4.86 -1.10 1.20
N PHE A 91 4.71 -0.26 0.18
CA PHE A 91 4.65 -0.70 -1.21
C PHE A 91 6.03 -1.18 -1.69
N SER A 92 6.36 -2.43 -1.36
CA SER A 92 7.63 -3.07 -1.65
C SER A 92 7.45 -4.59 -1.79
N VAL A 93 8.39 -5.28 -2.45
CA VAL A 93 8.35 -6.75 -2.51
C VAL A 93 8.41 -7.36 -1.09
N SER A 94 9.27 -6.83 -0.21
CA SER A 94 9.37 -7.31 1.18
C SER A 94 8.06 -7.12 1.95
N GLY A 95 7.41 -5.96 1.85
CA GLY A 95 6.11 -5.70 2.48
C GLY A 95 5.02 -6.64 1.96
N ILE A 96 4.97 -6.87 0.64
CA ILE A 96 4.03 -7.81 0.01
C ILE A 96 4.29 -9.25 0.47
N VAL A 97 5.55 -9.72 0.42
CA VAL A 97 5.94 -11.06 0.87
C VAL A 97 5.55 -11.26 2.34
N ARG A 98 5.84 -10.27 3.19
CA ARG A 98 5.49 -10.28 4.60
C ARG A 98 3.99 -10.39 4.83
N TYR A 99 3.21 -9.52 4.18
CA TYR A 99 1.76 -9.48 4.33
C TYR A 99 1.09 -10.75 3.78
N GLU A 100 1.50 -11.21 2.60
CA GLU A 100 0.93 -12.39 1.95
C GLU A 100 1.37 -13.70 2.60
N GLY A 101 2.56 -13.73 3.21
CA GLY A 101 3.07 -14.84 4.01
C GLY A 101 2.53 -14.90 5.43
N ALA A 102 1.93 -13.81 5.92
CA ALA A 102 1.37 -13.75 7.25
C ALA A 102 0.02 -14.47 7.36
N ARG A 103 -0.23 -15.03 8.55
CA ARG A 103 -1.59 -15.39 8.95
C ARG A 103 -2.31 -14.11 9.34
N ARG A 104 -3.44 -13.89 8.68
CA ARG A 104 -4.26 -12.70 8.83
C ARG A 104 -5.57 -13.11 9.48
N ASP A 105 -6.13 -12.24 10.33
CA ASP A 105 -7.53 -12.42 10.72
C ASP A 105 -8.44 -12.07 9.53
N ARG A 106 -9.74 -12.26 9.73
CA ARG A 106 -10.76 -11.92 8.74
C ARG A 106 -10.80 -10.43 8.32
N THR A 107 -10.06 -9.48 8.94
CA THR A 107 -9.95 -8.07 8.46
C THR A 107 -8.86 -7.96 7.42
N GLY A 108 -7.99 -8.97 7.33
CA GLY A 108 -6.70 -8.81 6.68
C GLY A 108 -5.64 -8.22 7.61
N ARG A 109 -5.91 -8.02 8.92
CA ARG A 109 -4.85 -7.62 9.87
C ARG A 109 -3.94 -8.81 10.12
N VAL A 110 -2.63 -8.58 10.08
CA VAL A 110 -1.64 -9.60 10.43
C VAL A 110 -1.80 -9.98 11.91
N VAL A 111 -2.11 -11.25 12.15
CA VAL A 111 -2.20 -11.86 13.49
C VAL A 111 -0.89 -12.58 13.81
N GLN A 112 -0.28 -13.20 12.80
CA GLN A 112 1.00 -13.88 12.95
C GLN A 112 1.87 -13.69 11.72
N ASP A 113 3.08 -13.21 11.96
CA ASP A 113 4.05 -12.87 10.94
C ASP A 113 5.07 -14.01 10.79
N HIS A 114 4.60 -15.16 10.29
CA HIS A 114 5.39 -16.39 10.25
C HIS A 114 6.75 -16.20 9.60
N ILE A 115 6.80 -15.48 8.48
CA ILE A 115 8.03 -15.27 7.72
C ILE A 115 9.00 -14.39 8.49
N ALA A 116 8.54 -13.24 9.03
CA ALA A 116 9.43 -12.37 9.79
C ALA A 116 9.91 -13.04 11.08
N ASP A 117 9.04 -13.79 11.77
CA ASP A 117 9.39 -14.53 12.98
C ASP A 117 10.44 -15.62 12.70
N GLU A 118 10.31 -16.36 11.60
CA GLU A 118 11.31 -17.35 11.18
C GLU A 118 12.63 -16.72 10.78
N LEU A 119 12.59 -15.61 10.02
CA LEU A 119 13.79 -14.88 9.65
C LEU A 119 14.52 -14.33 10.88
N ALA A 120 13.79 -13.74 11.83
CA ALA A 120 14.35 -13.25 13.08
C ALA A 120 14.97 -14.38 13.91
N ARG A 121 14.33 -15.56 13.98
CA ARG A 121 14.91 -16.74 14.63
C ARG A 121 16.19 -17.21 13.95
N ALA A 122 16.25 -17.20 12.61
CA ALA A 122 17.44 -17.56 11.86
C ALA A 122 18.62 -16.58 12.05
N LEU A 123 18.31 -15.35 12.48
CA LEU A 123 19.29 -14.29 12.77
C LEU A 123 19.62 -14.16 14.26
N ALA A 124 19.05 -15.00 15.13
CA ALA A 124 19.23 -14.87 16.57
C ALA A 124 20.72 -14.81 16.94
N GLY A 125 21.13 -13.71 17.58
CA GLY A 125 22.53 -13.46 17.95
C GLY A 125 23.36 -12.68 16.92
N HIS A 126 22.75 -12.21 15.83
CA HIS A 126 23.40 -11.38 14.81
C HIS A 126 22.69 -10.04 14.62
N ASP A 127 23.45 -8.94 14.63
CA ASP A 127 22.92 -7.59 14.37
C ASP A 127 22.77 -7.27 12.87
N GLY A 128 23.20 -8.20 12.01
CA GLY A 128 23.15 -8.10 10.56
C GLY A 128 24.04 -9.13 9.88
N VAL A 129 24.01 -9.11 8.55
CA VAL A 129 24.75 -10.03 7.69
C VAL A 129 25.48 -9.26 6.58
N PRO A 130 26.57 -9.83 6.02
CA PRO A 130 27.20 -9.27 4.84
C PRO A 130 26.24 -9.15 3.65
N GLY A 131 26.48 -8.15 2.79
CA GLY A 131 25.78 -8.02 1.52
C GLY A 131 25.88 -9.30 0.68
N GLY A 132 24.76 -9.72 0.11
CA GLY A 132 24.65 -10.95 -0.68
C GLY A 132 24.26 -12.19 0.11
N THR A 133 24.29 -12.18 1.45
CA THR A 133 23.86 -13.33 2.26
C THR A 133 22.40 -13.69 1.98
N ALA A 134 22.13 -15.00 1.87
CA ALA A 134 20.80 -15.55 1.64
C ALA A 134 20.37 -16.41 2.84
N ILE A 135 19.13 -16.27 3.28
CA ILE A 135 18.51 -17.05 4.36
C ILE A 135 17.15 -17.55 3.87
N MET A 136 16.85 -18.83 4.11
CA MET A 136 15.61 -19.45 3.66
C MET A 136 14.64 -19.69 4.82
N THR A 137 13.39 -19.28 4.63
CA THR A 137 12.27 -19.48 5.56
C THR A 137 11.21 -20.37 4.89
N GLY A 138 10.18 -20.74 5.64
CA GLY A 138 8.92 -21.27 5.10
C GLY A 138 8.15 -20.23 4.30
N ALA A 139 7.12 -20.67 3.59
CA ALA A 139 6.28 -19.79 2.78
C ALA A 139 5.14 -19.13 3.56
N GLY A 140 4.80 -19.63 4.76
CA GLY A 140 3.61 -19.18 5.48
C GLY A 140 2.36 -19.21 4.59
N GLY A 141 1.59 -18.12 4.61
CA GLY A 141 0.41 -17.93 3.76
C GLY A 141 0.67 -17.93 2.24
N LEU A 142 1.91 -17.72 1.79
CA LEU A 142 2.24 -17.78 0.36
C LEU A 142 2.11 -19.20 -0.21
N ALA A 143 2.02 -20.23 0.64
CA ALA A 143 1.70 -21.59 0.22
C ALA A 143 0.40 -21.69 -0.60
N ALA A 144 -0.58 -20.81 -0.33
CA ALA A 144 -1.82 -20.71 -1.11
C ALA A 144 -1.63 -20.20 -2.55
N LYS A 145 -0.43 -19.71 -2.89
CA LYS A 145 -0.02 -19.32 -4.25
C LYS A 145 0.96 -20.31 -4.87
N GLY A 146 1.13 -21.48 -4.25
CA GLY A 146 2.08 -22.49 -4.69
C GLY A 146 3.54 -22.16 -4.34
N VAL A 147 3.78 -21.12 -3.54
CA VAL A 147 5.12 -20.82 -3.03
C VAL A 147 5.44 -21.80 -1.91
N ARG A 148 6.55 -22.51 -2.03
CA ARG A 148 7.02 -23.51 -1.08
C ARG A 148 8.04 -22.95 -0.10
N ARG A 149 8.88 -22.01 -0.54
CA ARG A 149 9.91 -21.36 0.28
C ARG A 149 10.09 -19.90 -0.11
N VAL A 150 10.51 -19.09 0.86
CA VAL A 150 11.00 -17.73 0.62
C VAL A 150 12.49 -17.68 0.90
N VAL A 151 13.25 -17.03 0.03
CA VAL A 151 14.68 -16.81 0.20
C VAL A 151 14.94 -15.33 0.37
N HIS A 152 15.27 -14.90 1.58
CA HIS A 152 15.62 -13.54 1.93
C HIS A 152 17.07 -13.28 1.55
N VAL A 153 17.33 -12.21 0.80
CA VAL A 153 18.69 -11.85 0.36
C VAL A 153 19.03 -10.43 0.80
N ALA A 154 20.18 -10.26 1.44
CA ALA A 154 20.69 -8.95 1.83
C ALA A 154 21.17 -8.17 0.59
N ALA A 155 20.24 -7.50 -0.10
CA ALA A 155 20.44 -6.85 -1.40
C ALA A 155 20.63 -5.34 -1.31
N VAL A 156 20.35 -4.74 -0.15
CA VAL A 156 20.57 -3.29 0.09
C VAL A 156 21.25 -3.04 1.45
N HIS A 157 21.94 -1.93 1.58
CA HIS A 157 22.40 -1.38 2.85
C HIS A 157 21.47 -0.24 3.29
N GLY A 158 21.18 -0.15 4.58
CA GLY A 158 20.49 1.01 5.15
C GLY A 158 21.49 2.12 5.48
N GLU A 159 21.20 3.34 5.04
CA GLU A 159 21.98 4.54 5.30
C GLU A 159 21.13 5.55 6.09
N PRO A 160 21.49 5.85 7.36
CA PRO A 160 20.77 6.83 8.17
C PRO A 160 20.64 8.17 7.45
N GLY A 161 19.40 8.66 7.29
CA GLY A 161 19.10 9.92 6.60
C GLY A 161 19.06 9.83 5.06
N SER A 162 19.54 8.74 4.46
CA SER A 162 19.63 8.56 2.99
C SER A 162 18.80 7.38 2.46
N GLY A 163 18.20 6.58 3.34
CA GLY A 163 17.33 5.46 2.95
C GLY A 163 18.14 4.20 2.67
N PHE A 164 17.93 3.58 1.51
CA PHE A 164 18.59 2.32 1.15
C PHE A 164 19.45 2.48 -0.10
N ARG A 165 20.53 1.68 -0.18
CA ARG A 165 21.43 1.64 -1.34
C ARG A 165 21.67 0.19 -1.74
N GLN A 166 21.51 -0.10 -3.03
CA GLN A 166 21.83 -1.42 -3.59
C GLN A 166 23.28 -1.80 -3.27
N ILE A 167 23.51 -3.06 -2.89
CA ILE A 167 24.87 -3.57 -2.73
C ILE A 167 25.59 -3.61 -4.10
N PRO A 168 26.93 -3.49 -4.15
CA PRO A 168 27.66 -3.54 -5.41
C PRO A 168 27.49 -4.86 -6.20
N GLU A 169 27.61 -6.00 -5.51
CA GLU A 169 27.61 -7.34 -6.12
C GLU A 169 26.24 -8.01 -6.04
N VAL A 170 25.21 -7.39 -6.63
CA VAL A 170 23.82 -7.87 -6.51
C VAL A 170 23.58 -9.26 -7.12
N GLY A 171 24.37 -9.66 -8.13
CA GLY A 171 24.30 -11.02 -8.71
C GLY A 171 24.58 -12.11 -7.67
N ARG A 172 25.43 -11.84 -6.68
CA ARG A 172 25.74 -12.77 -5.59
C ARG A 172 24.51 -13.13 -4.77
N CYS A 173 23.54 -12.22 -4.63
CA CYS A 173 22.26 -12.52 -3.98
C CYS A 173 21.54 -13.68 -4.68
N LEU A 174 21.44 -13.64 -6.01
CA LEU A 174 20.77 -14.68 -6.77
C LEU A 174 21.56 -15.99 -6.74
N THR A 175 22.89 -15.94 -6.89
CA THR A 175 23.74 -17.12 -6.78
C THR A 175 23.54 -17.83 -5.43
N ASN A 176 23.59 -17.06 -4.33
CA ASN A 176 23.39 -17.62 -2.99
C ASN A 176 21.96 -18.12 -2.78
N ALA A 177 20.96 -17.45 -3.36
CA ALA A 177 19.58 -17.90 -3.28
C ALA A 177 19.39 -19.25 -3.99
N LEU A 178 19.88 -19.39 -5.22
CA LEU A 178 19.81 -20.63 -6.00
C LEU A 178 20.58 -21.78 -5.34
N ALA A 179 21.69 -21.49 -4.66
CA ALA A 179 22.47 -22.49 -3.93
C ALA A 179 21.74 -23.10 -2.71
N LEU A 180 20.72 -22.41 -2.18
CA LEU A 180 19.87 -22.94 -1.11
C LEU A 180 18.72 -23.79 -1.67
N VAL A 181 18.31 -23.56 -2.93
CA VAL A 181 17.19 -24.29 -3.54
C VAL A 181 17.57 -25.76 -3.74
N GLY A 182 16.84 -26.64 -3.05
CA GLY A 182 16.99 -28.10 -3.13
C GLY A 182 17.90 -28.74 -2.08
N ARG A 183 18.52 -27.97 -1.18
CA ARG A 183 19.27 -28.56 -0.06
C ARG A 183 18.32 -29.26 0.91
N GLY A 184 18.47 -30.59 1.05
CA GLY A 184 17.75 -31.38 2.04
C GLY A 184 16.26 -31.57 1.76
N ASP A 185 15.77 -31.23 0.57
CA ASP A 185 14.36 -31.43 0.17
C ASP A 185 14.25 -32.65 -0.75
N PRO A 186 13.50 -33.70 -0.39
CA PRO A 186 13.30 -34.89 -1.23
C PRO A 186 12.50 -34.60 -2.51
N ARG A 187 11.76 -33.48 -2.57
CA ARG A 187 11.01 -33.03 -3.74
C ARG A 187 11.37 -31.56 -4.02
N PRO A 188 12.61 -31.26 -4.44
CA PRO A 188 13.10 -29.88 -4.46
C PRO A 188 12.29 -28.98 -5.42
N PRO A 189 12.10 -27.68 -5.09
CA PRO A 189 11.48 -26.72 -5.98
C PRO A 189 12.23 -26.56 -7.31
N LYS A 190 11.48 -26.36 -8.39
CA LYS A 190 11.99 -26.26 -9.77
C LYS A 190 11.95 -24.84 -10.32
N SER A 191 11.15 -23.95 -9.73
CA SER A 191 10.95 -22.60 -10.23
C SER A 191 11.25 -21.54 -9.16
N VAL A 192 11.97 -20.49 -9.57
CA VAL A 192 12.40 -19.39 -8.69
C VAL A 192 11.97 -18.06 -9.30
N LEU A 193 11.29 -17.21 -8.54
CA LEU A 193 10.94 -15.84 -8.90
C LEU A 193 11.84 -14.87 -8.14
N VAL A 194 12.46 -13.93 -8.85
CA VAL A 194 13.35 -12.91 -8.28
C VAL A 194 13.02 -11.53 -8.86
N PRO A 195 12.76 -10.51 -8.03
CA PRO A 195 12.61 -9.14 -8.51
C PRO A 195 13.96 -8.54 -8.89
N LEU A 196 13.97 -7.39 -9.59
CA LEU A 196 15.22 -6.61 -9.71
C LEU A 196 15.65 -6.10 -8.34
N LEU A 197 16.55 -6.86 -7.72
CA LEU A 197 17.03 -6.66 -6.36
C LEU A 197 17.65 -5.26 -6.20
N GLY A 198 17.08 -4.42 -5.33
CA GLY A 198 17.60 -3.08 -5.05
C GLY A 198 17.35 -2.02 -6.13
N ALA A 199 16.64 -2.33 -7.21
CA ALA A 199 16.31 -1.35 -8.27
C ALA A 199 15.15 -0.39 -7.91
N GLY A 200 14.42 -0.68 -6.83
CA GLY A 200 13.39 0.21 -6.27
C GLY A 200 13.97 1.24 -5.30
N THR A 201 13.61 1.13 -4.02
CA THR A 201 14.08 2.06 -2.96
C THR A 201 15.59 2.05 -2.74
N GLY A 202 16.29 1.00 -3.18
CA GLY A 202 17.76 0.92 -3.15
C GLY A 202 18.47 1.76 -4.21
N GLY A 203 17.74 2.37 -5.15
CA GLY A 203 18.30 3.26 -6.17
C GLY A 203 19.17 2.57 -7.23
N GLY A 204 19.16 1.25 -7.31
CA GLY A 204 19.88 0.48 -8.31
C GLY A 204 19.38 0.78 -9.73
N ALA A 205 20.29 0.89 -10.68
CA ALA A 205 19.91 1.09 -12.08
C ALA A 205 19.35 -0.22 -12.66
N ALA A 206 18.17 -0.16 -13.29
CA ALA A 206 17.47 -1.34 -13.80
C ALA A 206 18.32 -2.18 -14.75
N ARG A 207 19.05 -1.56 -15.69
CA ARG A 207 19.84 -2.29 -16.68
C ARG A 207 21.03 -3.05 -16.08
N PRO A 208 21.97 -2.40 -15.35
CA PRO A 208 23.04 -3.13 -14.67
C PRO A 208 22.54 -4.20 -13.71
N THR A 209 21.43 -3.96 -13.02
CA THR A 209 20.82 -4.95 -12.12
C THR A 209 20.32 -6.17 -12.89
N ALA A 210 19.60 -5.95 -14.00
CA ALA A 210 19.12 -7.03 -14.86
C ALA A 210 20.28 -7.85 -15.44
N ASP A 211 21.33 -7.20 -15.93
CA ASP A 211 22.53 -7.87 -16.44
C ASP A 211 23.16 -8.77 -15.36
N SER A 212 23.41 -8.25 -14.16
CA SER A 212 23.97 -9.04 -13.05
C SER A 212 23.10 -10.24 -12.64
N LEU A 213 21.78 -10.13 -12.69
CA LEU A 213 20.87 -11.24 -12.35
C LEU A 213 20.77 -12.27 -13.47
N VAL A 214 20.75 -11.84 -14.74
CA VAL A 214 20.77 -12.75 -15.90
C VAL A 214 22.09 -13.51 -15.94
N ASP A 215 23.22 -12.84 -15.74
CA ASP A 215 24.54 -13.47 -15.63
C ASP A 215 24.56 -14.54 -14.52
N ALA A 216 24.14 -14.17 -13.32
CA ALA A 216 24.11 -15.11 -12.18
C ALA A 216 23.23 -16.35 -12.45
N ALA A 217 22.07 -16.19 -13.11
CA ALA A 217 21.21 -17.31 -13.46
C ALA A 217 21.83 -18.22 -14.53
N ILE A 218 22.40 -17.63 -15.59
CA ILE A 218 23.07 -18.38 -16.66
C ILE A 218 24.27 -19.14 -16.09
N ASP A 219 25.09 -18.48 -15.28
CA ASP A 219 26.28 -19.08 -14.66
C ASP A 219 25.90 -20.20 -13.70
N HIS A 220 24.82 -20.05 -12.92
CA HIS A 220 24.30 -21.14 -12.08
C HIS A 220 23.92 -22.37 -12.92
N PHE A 221 23.17 -22.19 -14.01
CA PHE A 221 22.79 -23.31 -14.87
C PHE A 221 23.98 -23.99 -15.58
N ARG A 222 25.07 -23.25 -15.83
CA ARG A 222 26.30 -23.78 -16.42
C ARG A 222 27.17 -24.52 -15.41
N THR A 223 27.27 -23.98 -14.19
CA THR A 223 28.21 -24.46 -13.16
C THR A 223 27.60 -25.50 -12.23
N VAL A 224 26.26 -25.55 -12.12
CA VAL A 224 25.52 -26.49 -11.26
C VAL A 224 24.52 -27.30 -12.11
N PRO A 225 24.98 -28.21 -12.99
CA PRO A 225 24.12 -28.90 -13.96
C PRO A 225 23.06 -29.81 -13.33
N ASP A 226 23.28 -30.26 -12.09
CA ASP A 226 22.36 -31.07 -11.30
C ASP A 226 21.43 -30.26 -10.39
N THR A 227 21.38 -28.94 -10.58
CA THR A 227 20.39 -28.12 -9.89
C THR A 227 18.97 -28.60 -10.25
N PRO A 228 18.07 -28.69 -9.24
CA PRO A 228 16.67 -28.99 -9.48
C PRO A 228 15.92 -27.84 -10.13
N VAL A 229 16.48 -26.62 -10.09
CA VAL A 229 15.90 -25.43 -10.70
C VAL A 229 15.89 -25.60 -12.22
N GLU A 230 14.70 -25.56 -12.81
CA GLU A 230 14.45 -25.62 -14.24
C GLU A 230 14.27 -24.21 -14.83
N ILE A 231 13.74 -23.27 -14.05
CA ILE A 231 13.46 -21.90 -14.50
C ILE A 231 13.70 -20.85 -13.42
N VAL A 232 14.31 -19.72 -13.83
CA VAL A 232 14.40 -18.49 -13.04
C VAL A 232 13.57 -17.40 -13.71
N TYR A 233 12.61 -16.83 -12.98
CA TYR A 233 11.75 -15.74 -13.42
C TYR A 233 12.24 -14.41 -12.84
N LEU A 234 12.53 -13.43 -13.71
CA LEU A 234 12.81 -12.06 -13.35
C LEU A 234 11.48 -11.28 -13.30
N LEU A 235 11.11 -10.76 -12.14
CA LEU A 235 9.93 -9.91 -11.98
C LEU A 235 10.28 -8.46 -12.34
N ALA A 236 9.61 -7.93 -13.36
CA ALA A 236 9.68 -6.55 -13.81
C ALA A 236 8.36 -5.84 -13.55
N TYR A 237 8.33 -4.96 -12.55
CA TYR A 237 7.16 -4.18 -12.18
C TYR A 237 6.97 -2.97 -13.10
N THR A 238 8.06 -2.33 -13.55
CA THR A 238 8.01 -1.14 -14.40
C THR A 238 8.37 -1.42 -15.86
N ASP A 239 7.99 -0.51 -16.77
CA ASP A 239 8.41 -0.54 -18.17
C ASP A 239 9.95 -0.50 -18.32
N ALA A 240 10.63 0.34 -17.54
CA ALA A 240 12.09 0.41 -17.53
C ALA A 240 12.76 -0.89 -17.07
N GLU A 241 12.19 -1.57 -16.07
CA GLU A 241 12.66 -2.89 -15.62
C GLU A 241 12.43 -3.96 -16.68
N PHE A 242 11.27 -3.96 -17.33
CA PHE A 242 10.94 -4.91 -18.38
C PHE A 242 11.90 -4.75 -19.57
N ASP A 243 12.09 -3.52 -20.04
CA ASP A 243 13.03 -3.22 -21.12
C ASP A 243 14.46 -3.60 -20.76
N ALA A 244 14.87 -3.39 -19.50
CA ALA A 244 16.17 -3.82 -18.99
C ALA A 244 16.35 -5.34 -19.05
N CYS A 245 15.38 -6.11 -18.55
CA CYS A 245 15.42 -7.57 -18.60
C CYS A 245 15.44 -8.11 -20.03
N VAL A 246 14.57 -7.59 -20.91
CA VAL A 246 14.52 -8.01 -22.32
C VAL A 246 15.85 -7.72 -23.01
N ALA A 247 16.39 -6.52 -22.82
CA ALA A 247 17.63 -6.11 -23.46
C ALA A 247 18.86 -6.83 -22.88
N SER A 248 18.81 -7.27 -21.62
CA SER A 248 19.80 -8.16 -21.01
C SER A 248 19.74 -9.56 -21.64
N CYS A 249 18.57 -10.21 -21.65
CA CYS A 249 18.40 -11.52 -22.30
C CYS A 249 18.87 -11.51 -23.76
N LYS A 250 18.54 -10.45 -24.52
CA LYS A 250 19.02 -10.28 -25.90
C LYS A 250 20.55 -10.18 -25.99
N ALA A 251 21.21 -9.49 -25.07
CA ALA A 251 22.67 -9.36 -25.05
C ALA A 251 23.36 -10.72 -24.80
N HIS A 252 22.70 -11.63 -24.09
CA HIS A 252 23.15 -13.02 -23.90
C HIS A 252 22.72 -13.98 -25.02
N GLY A 253 22.16 -13.46 -26.12
CA GLY A 253 21.71 -14.29 -27.25
C GLY A 253 20.51 -15.18 -26.93
N LEU A 254 19.78 -14.88 -25.86
CA LEU A 254 18.59 -15.64 -25.48
C LEU A 254 17.41 -15.23 -26.37
N VAL A 255 16.72 -16.23 -26.92
CA VAL A 255 15.55 -16.03 -27.79
C VAL A 255 14.31 -16.57 -27.08
N PRO A 256 13.17 -15.87 -27.14
CA PRO A 256 11.91 -16.37 -26.58
C PRO A 256 11.50 -17.70 -27.20
N ILE A 257 11.01 -18.61 -26.37
CA ILE A 257 10.43 -19.88 -26.82
C ILE A 257 9.00 -19.67 -27.34
N ALA A 258 8.48 -20.64 -28.09
CA ALA A 258 7.12 -20.61 -28.60
C ALA A 258 6.08 -20.78 -27.46
N ASP A 259 4.89 -20.20 -27.64
CA ASP A 259 3.83 -20.22 -26.62
C ASP A 259 3.41 -21.63 -26.18
N ALA A 260 3.52 -22.62 -27.06
CA ALA A 260 3.21 -24.02 -26.73
C ALA A 260 4.17 -24.59 -25.67
N GLU A 261 5.49 -24.43 -25.83
CA GLU A 261 6.51 -24.90 -24.87
C GLU A 261 6.44 -24.11 -23.55
N ARG A 262 6.01 -22.85 -23.63
CA ARG A 262 5.87 -21.98 -22.47
C ARG A 262 4.71 -22.37 -21.53
N ARG A 263 3.64 -23.00 -22.03
CA ARG A 263 2.43 -23.27 -21.23
C ARG A 263 2.72 -24.11 -19.98
N ASP A 264 3.47 -25.18 -20.14
CA ASP A 264 3.80 -26.12 -19.05
C ASP A 264 4.60 -25.43 -17.92
N LEU A 265 5.44 -24.45 -18.28
CA LEU A 265 6.24 -23.69 -17.31
C LEU A 265 5.39 -22.70 -16.50
N LEU A 266 4.19 -22.35 -16.99
CA LEU A 266 3.28 -21.37 -16.38
C LEU A 266 2.04 -22.01 -15.77
N GLU A 267 2.00 -23.35 -15.70
CA GLU A 267 0.94 -24.02 -14.96
C GLU A 267 1.00 -23.60 -13.49
N PRO A 268 -0.14 -23.22 -12.88
CA PRO A 268 -0.19 -22.92 -11.47
C PRO A 268 0.33 -24.10 -10.66
N VAL A 269 1.23 -23.85 -9.72
CA VAL A 269 1.75 -24.90 -8.85
C VAL A 269 0.59 -25.41 -7.99
N PRO A 270 0.33 -26.74 -7.97
CA PRO A 270 -0.73 -27.31 -7.15
C PRO A 270 -0.54 -26.93 -5.68
N THR A 271 -1.54 -26.27 -5.10
CA THR A 271 -1.54 -25.98 -3.67
C THR A 271 -1.92 -27.27 -2.93
N GLY A 272 -1.04 -27.78 -2.08
CA GLY A 272 -1.36 -28.93 -1.22
C GLY A 272 -2.53 -28.64 -0.27
N GLU A 273 -3.10 -29.68 0.34
CA GLU A 273 -4.04 -29.58 1.47
C GLU A 273 -3.34 -28.97 2.69
N HIS A 274 -3.08 -27.68 2.65
CA HIS A 274 -2.74 -26.86 3.80
C HIS A 274 -3.99 -26.09 4.18
N GLU A 275 -4.27 -25.98 5.49
CA GLU A 275 -5.41 -25.27 6.09
C GLU A 275 -5.98 -24.30 5.09
N ALA A 276 -7.08 -24.73 4.44
CA ALA A 276 -7.69 -24.01 3.36
C ALA A 276 -7.72 -22.56 3.80
N TRP A 277 -7.17 -21.68 2.95
CA TRP A 277 -7.51 -20.28 2.98
C TRP A 277 -9.00 -20.22 3.25
N GLU A 278 -9.41 -19.83 4.47
CA GLU A 278 -10.80 -19.51 4.71
C GLU A 278 -11.10 -18.47 3.64
N PRO A 279 -12.02 -18.75 2.68
CA PRO A 279 -12.32 -17.78 1.65
C PRO A 279 -12.58 -16.47 2.37
N ALA A 280 -11.80 -15.44 2.04
CA ALA A 280 -11.89 -14.12 2.66
C ALA A 280 -13.37 -13.85 2.91
N ALA A 281 -13.76 -13.69 4.18
CA ALA A 281 -15.16 -13.58 4.56
C ALA A 281 -15.84 -12.67 3.55
N PRO A 282 -16.95 -13.10 2.91
CA PRO A 282 -17.53 -12.39 1.80
C PRO A 282 -17.63 -10.93 2.18
N ARG A 283 -16.97 -10.06 1.40
CA ARG A 283 -17.04 -8.63 1.66
C ARG A 283 -18.49 -8.24 1.41
N THR A 284 -19.18 -7.94 2.49
CA THR A 284 -20.55 -7.47 2.43
C THR A 284 -20.54 -5.96 2.27
N LEU A 285 -21.54 -5.43 1.58
CA LEU A 285 -21.73 -4.00 1.47
C LEU A 285 -22.34 -3.52 2.80
N HIS A 286 -21.71 -2.54 3.44
CA HIS A 286 -22.21 -1.97 4.69
C HIS A 286 -22.33 -0.45 4.57
N THR A 287 -23.25 0.12 5.34
CA THR A 287 -23.26 1.54 5.68
C THR A 287 -22.49 1.74 6.99
N GLY A 288 -21.77 2.85 7.08
CA GLY A 288 -21.04 3.21 8.30
C GLY A 288 -20.88 4.71 8.45
N PHE A 289 -20.41 5.12 9.62
CA PHE A 289 -20.08 6.50 9.92
C PHE A 289 -18.89 6.62 10.86
N VAL A 290 -18.18 7.74 10.79
CA VAL A 290 -17.11 8.12 11.71
C VAL A 290 -17.48 9.44 12.36
N VAL A 291 -17.36 9.52 13.68
CA VAL A 291 -17.61 10.72 14.49
C VAL A 291 -16.30 11.17 15.13
N ASP A 292 -16.10 12.48 15.19
CA ASP A 292 -14.98 13.11 15.87
C ASP A 292 -15.44 14.38 16.63
N VAL A 293 -14.91 14.57 17.84
CA VAL A 293 -15.19 15.73 18.69
C VAL A 293 -14.24 16.89 18.36
N VAL A 294 -14.84 18.05 18.07
CA VAL A 294 -14.10 19.28 17.82
C VAL A 294 -13.41 19.77 19.10
N ASP A 295 -12.13 20.12 18.96
CA ASP A 295 -11.28 20.69 20.01
C ASP A 295 -11.15 19.80 21.26
N PHE A 296 -11.16 18.47 21.08
CA PHE A 296 -10.99 17.52 22.17
C PHE A 296 -9.65 17.72 22.90
N GLY A 297 -8.56 17.90 22.15
CA GLY A 297 -7.22 18.11 22.68
C GLY A 297 -7.06 19.38 23.52
N GLY A 298 -7.86 20.42 23.30
CA GLY A 298 -7.83 21.65 24.09
C GLY A 298 -8.38 21.50 25.52
N ARG A 299 -9.07 20.39 25.82
CA ARG A 299 -9.74 20.19 27.12
C ARG A 299 -8.79 19.67 28.21
N PRO A 300 -9.01 20.00 29.50
CA PRO A 300 -8.33 19.35 30.63
C PRO A 300 -8.62 17.84 30.71
N ALA A 301 -7.73 17.06 31.33
CA ALA A 301 -7.83 15.59 31.38
C ALA A 301 -9.19 15.06 31.89
N LEU A 302 -9.69 15.58 33.02
CA LEU A 302 -11.01 15.17 33.55
C LEU A 302 -12.17 15.56 32.63
N ALA A 303 -12.06 16.69 31.93
CA ALA A 303 -13.08 17.09 30.96
C ALA A 303 -13.07 16.16 29.73
N ARG A 304 -11.90 15.64 29.33
CA ARG A 304 -11.79 14.65 28.24
C ARG A 304 -12.48 13.33 28.58
N GLU A 305 -12.36 12.84 29.82
CA GLU A 305 -13.06 11.64 30.30
C GLU A 305 -14.59 11.83 30.27
N VAL A 306 -15.09 12.98 30.75
CA VAL A 306 -16.52 13.30 30.68
C VAL A 306 -17.02 13.38 29.24
N VAL A 307 -16.23 13.95 28.33
CA VAL A 307 -16.59 14.03 26.90
C VAL A 307 -16.62 12.64 26.25
N GLN A 308 -15.72 11.73 26.63
CA GLN A 308 -15.75 10.33 26.17
C GLN A 308 -17.06 9.65 26.53
N ASP A 309 -17.49 9.76 27.79
CA ASP A 309 -18.74 9.17 28.26
C ASP A 309 -19.96 9.79 27.56
N ARG A 310 -19.96 11.11 27.37
CA ARG A 310 -21.02 11.83 26.65
C ARG A 310 -21.11 11.39 25.19
N LEU A 311 -19.98 11.28 24.49
CA LEU A 311 -19.94 10.80 23.11
C LEU A 311 -20.47 9.36 23.01
N ALA A 312 -20.05 8.49 23.92
CA ALA A 312 -20.51 7.10 23.96
C ALA A 312 -22.02 6.98 24.20
N ASN A 313 -22.56 7.78 25.12
CA ASN A 313 -24.01 7.87 25.37
C ASN A 313 -24.76 8.40 24.15
N LEU A 314 -24.25 9.45 23.51
CA LEU A 314 -24.86 10.10 22.35
C LEU A 314 -24.96 9.14 21.15
N VAL A 315 -23.86 8.45 20.82
CA VAL A 315 -23.81 7.53 19.67
C VAL A 315 -24.72 6.32 19.91
N ARG A 316 -24.66 5.70 21.10
CA ARG A 316 -25.55 4.60 21.48
C ARG A 316 -27.01 5.00 21.31
N SER A 317 -27.36 6.13 21.91
CA SER A 317 -28.71 6.66 21.87
C SER A 317 -29.16 6.94 20.43
N ALA A 318 -28.28 7.51 19.59
CA ALA A 318 -28.64 7.82 18.20
C ALA A 318 -28.87 6.57 17.34
N LEU A 319 -28.10 5.51 17.59
CA LEU A 319 -28.32 4.20 16.99
C LEU A 319 -29.65 3.58 17.47
N ASP A 320 -29.97 3.69 18.75
CA ASP A 320 -31.22 3.17 19.31
C ASP A 320 -32.46 3.84 18.66
N ASP A 321 -32.41 5.14 18.34
CA ASP A 321 -33.50 5.85 17.64
C ASP A 321 -33.80 5.27 16.25
N VAL A 322 -32.79 4.70 15.58
CA VAL A 322 -32.95 4.07 14.26
C VAL A 322 -33.14 2.56 14.36
N GLY A 323 -33.31 2.02 15.57
CA GLY A 323 -33.57 0.62 15.84
C GLY A 323 -32.33 -0.27 15.75
N ILE A 324 -31.14 0.30 15.92
CA ILE A 324 -29.86 -0.42 15.86
C ILE A 324 -29.23 -0.37 17.25
N GLY A 325 -29.08 -1.52 17.91
CA GLY A 325 -28.33 -1.56 19.16
C GLY A 325 -26.82 -1.43 18.91
N LEU A 326 -26.12 -0.62 19.70
CA LEU A 326 -24.64 -0.50 19.62
C LEU A 326 -23.90 -1.86 19.68
N PRO A 327 -24.34 -2.86 20.48
CA PRO A 327 -23.72 -4.20 20.47
C PRO A 327 -23.87 -4.96 19.15
N ALA A 328 -24.85 -4.61 18.31
CA ALA A 328 -25.05 -5.21 17.00
C ALA A 328 -24.14 -4.57 15.93
N THR A 329 -23.52 -3.42 16.21
CA THR A 329 -22.60 -2.77 15.28
C THR A 329 -21.17 -3.23 15.52
N THR A 330 -20.33 -3.17 14.49
CA THR A 330 -18.88 -3.21 14.69
C THR A 330 -18.41 -1.77 14.92
N HIS A 331 -17.67 -1.50 16.00
CA HIS A 331 -17.27 -0.14 16.35
C HIS A 331 -15.86 -0.08 16.96
N GLN A 332 -15.14 1.02 16.73
CA GLN A 332 -13.81 1.28 17.28
C GLN A 332 -13.72 2.70 17.81
N TRP A 333 -13.37 2.84 19.10
CA TRP A 333 -13.23 4.11 19.80
C TRP A 333 -11.78 4.63 19.74
N THR A 334 -11.59 5.93 19.55
CA THR A 334 -10.28 6.60 19.55
C THR A 334 -10.10 7.59 20.71
N GLY A 335 -11.06 7.62 21.63
CA GLY A 335 -11.10 8.54 22.77
C GLY A 335 -11.73 9.89 22.44
N ASP A 336 -11.48 10.45 21.26
CA ASP A 336 -12.12 11.68 20.76
C ASP A 336 -13.17 11.41 19.67
N GLY A 337 -13.31 10.15 19.27
CA GLY A 337 -14.14 9.74 18.16
C GLY A 337 -14.49 8.26 18.17
N VAL A 338 -15.31 7.88 17.20
CA VAL A 338 -15.69 6.49 16.97
C VAL A 338 -15.93 6.24 15.49
N ALA A 339 -15.41 5.12 15.00
CA ALA A 339 -15.80 4.55 13.71
C ALA A 339 -16.84 3.45 13.95
N VAL A 340 -17.94 3.46 13.20
CA VAL A 340 -19.06 2.52 13.34
C VAL A 340 -19.43 1.94 11.97
N VAL A 341 -19.50 0.62 11.89
CA VAL A 341 -20.07 -0.12 10.76
C VAL A 341 -21.35 -0.79 11.21
N LEU A 342 -22.43 -0.51 10.48
CA LEU A 342 -23.75 -1.02 10.78
C LEU A 342 -23.92 -2.47 10.30
N PRO A 343 -24.89 -3.23 10.86
CA PRO A 343 -25.25 -4.54 10.33
C PRO A 343 -25.56 -4.50 8.82
N GLY A 344 -25.24 -5.58 8.11
CA GLY A 344 -25.34 -5.64 6.64
C GLY A 344 -26.76 -5.71 6.08
N ASP A 345 -27.75 -5.97 6.95
CA ASP A 345 -29.18 -6.03 6.64
C ASP A 345 -29.91 -4.70 6.88
N VAL A 346 -29.17 -3.66 7.26
CA VAL A 346 -29.71 -2.32 7.48
C VAL A 346 -30.08 -1.65 6.17
N ASP A 347 -31.27 -1.07 6.12
CA ASP A 347 -31.72 -0.25 5.00
C ASP A 347 -30.92 1.07 4.94
N PRO A 348 -30.08 1.28 3.90
CA PRO A 348 -29.26 2.48 3.77
C PRO A 348 -30.10 3.74 3.57
N THR A 349 -31.32 3.63 3.03
CA THR A 349 -32.24 4.77 2.87
C THR A 349 -32.75 5.25 4.24
N ARG A 350 -33.17 4.31 5.10
CA ARG A 350 -33.63 4.60 6.46
C ARG A 350 -32.53 5.25 7.29
N VAL A 351 -31.33 4.67 7.29
CA VAL A 351 -30.23 5.17 8.12
C VAL A 351 -29.70 6.51 7.63
N THR A 352 -29.45 6.66 6.33
CA THR A 352 -28.94 7.92 5.77
C THR A 352 -29.89 9.08 6.06
N GLY A 353 -31.20 8.83 6.09
CA GLY A 353 -32.18 9.83 6.49
C GLY A 353 -32.23 10.07 8.00
N ALA A 354 -32.38 9.01 8.79
CA ALA A 354 -32.75 9.16 10.20
C ALA A 354 -31.55 9.41 11.12
N LEU A 355 -30.39 8.81 10.85
CA LEU A 355 -29.27 8.83 11.78
C LEU A 355 -28.59 10.21 11.92
N PRO A 356 -28.31 10.97 10.85
CA PRO A 356 -27.80 12.34 10.99
C PRO A 356 -28.73 13.25 11.79
N ARG A 357 -30.06 13.08 11.64
CA ARG A 357 -31.08 13.83 12.39
C ARG A 357 -31.11 13.44 13.87
N SER A 358 -31.02 12.14 14.15
CA SER A 358 -30.98 11.65 15.52
C SER A 358 -29.73 12.15 16.25
N LEU A 359 -28.55 12.08 15.60
CA LEU A 359 -27.31 12.65 16.13
C LEU A 359 -27.47 14.14 16.44
N LEU A 360 -27.99 14.94 15.50
CA LEU A 360 -28.24 16.36 15.72
C LEU A 360 -29.14 16.61 16.93
N ARG A 361 -30.33 15.98 16.96
CA ARG A 361 -31.31 16.15 18.03
C ARG A 361 -30.74 15.76 19.39
N ARG A 362 -30.05 14.63 19.47
CA ARG A 362 -29.46 14.14 20.74
C ARG A 362 -28.30 15.01 21.19
N LEU A 363 -27.50 15.53 20.26
CA LEU A 363 -26.45 16.49 20.55
C LEU A 363 -27.00 17.82 21.07
N GLU A 364 -28.12 18.30 20.52
CA GLU A 364 -28.79 19.51 21.02
C GLU A 364 -29.35 19.32 22.43
N VAL A 365 -29.96 18.17 22.73
CA VAL A 365 -30.44 17.84 24.07
C VAL A 365 -29.29 17.74 25.07
N ASP A 366 -28.20 17.06 24.70
CA ASP A 366 -26.99 16.96 25.52
C ASP A 366 -26.38 18.35 25.79
N ASN A 367 -26.24 19.18 24.76
CA ASN A 367 -25.72 20.54 24.90
C ASN A 367 -26.63 21.48 25.71
N ALA A 368 -27.93 21.18 25.83
CA ALA A 368 -28.85 22.01 26.63
C ALA A 368 -28.67 21.79 28.14
N VAL A 369 -28.11 20.65 28.55
CA VAL A 369 -27.94 20.28 29.97
C VAL A 369 -26.49 20.37 30.45
N HIS A 370 -25.54 20.64 29.55
CA HIS A 370 -24.12 20.72 29.85
C HIS A 370 -23.53 22.09 29.49
N ALA A 371 -22.70 22.64 30.38
CA ALA A 371 -21.98 23.90 30.13
C ALA A 371 -20.89 23.75 29.05
N ASP A 372 -20.22 22.59 28.98
CA ASP A 372 -19.28 22.27 27.89
C ASP A 372 -20.07 21.83 26.65
N ARG A 373 -20.19 22.74 25.69
CA ARG A 373 -20.88 22.51 24.42
C ARG A 373 -20.03 21.64 23.51
N LEU A 374 -20.54 20.45 23.18
CA LEU A 374 -19.97 19.55 22.20
C LEU A 374 -20.34 19.95 20.78
N ARG A 375 -19.35 19.83 19.89
CA ARG A 375 -19.50 20.00 18.45
C ARG A 375 -18.86 18.82 17.76
N LEU A 376 -19.54 18.24 16.78
CA LEU A 376 -19.13 16.99 16.14
C LEU A 376 -18.89 17.17 14.64
N ARG A 377 -17.82 16.54 14.16
CA ARG A 377 -17.57 16.25 12.75
C ARG A 377 -18.01 14.81 12.49
N VAL A 378 -18.78 14.58 11.43
CA VAL A 378 -19.25 13.23 11.08
C VAL A 378 -19.06 12.97 9.59
N ALA A 379 -18.62 11.77 9.24
CA ALA A 379 -18.60 11.29 7.86
C ALA A 379 -19.47 10.04 7.73
N PHE A 380 -20.37 9.99 6.74
CA PHE A 380 -21.19 8.83 6.41
C PHE A 380 -20.80 8.24 5.05
N GLY A 381 -20.85 6.92 4.93
CA GLY A 381 -20.57 6.26 3.66
C GLY A 381 -21.10 4.83 3.57
N VAL A 382 -20.89 4.27 2.39
CA VAL A 382 -21.21 2.88 2.06
C VAL A 382 -20.01 2.26 1.34
N GLY A 383 -19.71 1.00 1.65
CA GLY A 383 -18.59 0.31 1.04
C GLY A 383 -18.45 -1.14 1.49
N LEU A 384 -17.54 -1.85 0.84
CA LEU A 384 -17.25 -3.25 1.14
C LEU A 384 -16.43 -3.37 2.42
N VAL A 385 -16.96 -4.13 3.39
CA VAL A 385 -16.28 -4.38 4.67
C VAL A 385 -16.12 -5.89 4.86
N ALA A 386 -14.91 -6.28 5.27
CA ALA A 386 -14.61 -7.54 5.90
C ALA A 386 -14.58 -7.30 7.42
N VAL A 387 -15.60 -7.80 8.12
CA VAL A 387 -15.70 -7.65 9.58
C VAL A 387 -14.62 -8.53 10.22
N ALA A 388 -13.80 -8.04 11.17
CA ALA A 388 -12.88 -8.89 11.98
C ALA A 388 -12.96 -8.75 13.50
N PRO A 389 -12.33 -9.67 14.27
CA PRO A 389 -12.44 -9.67 15.73
C PRO A 389 -11.78 -8.46 16.35
N THR A 390 -10.90 -7.76 15.60
CA THR A 390 -10.07 -6.66 16.11
C THR A 390 -10.30 -5.32 15.42
N GLY A 391 -11.27 -5.20 14.49
CA GLY A 391 -11.58 -3.94 13.82
C GLY A 391 -12.19 -4.09 12.42
N PHE A 392 -12.00 -3.06 11.59
CA PHE A 392 -12.58 -2.93 10.26
C PHE A 392 -11.57 -3.24 9.16
N GLY A 393 -11.88 -4.21 8.30
CA GLY A 393 -11.12 -4.48 7.08
C GLY A 393 -11.91 -3.96 5.90
N GLY A 394 -11.36 -3.03 5.10
CA GLY A 394 -12.06 -2.46 3.95
C GLY A 394 -11.80 -0.97 3.78
N SER A 395 -11.93 -0.47 2.54
CA SER A 395 -11.62 0.92 2.19
C SER A 395 -12.58 1.94 2.83
N MET A 396 -13.78 1.51 3.23
CA MET A 396 -14.82 2.43 3.73
C MET A 396 -14.40 3.16 5.01
N VAL A 397 -13.93 2.46 6.05
CA VAL A 397 -13.59 3.15 7.30
C VAL A 397 -12.39 4.08 7.11
N LEU A 398 -11.41 3.67 6.30
CA LEU A 398 -10.28 4.54 5.94
C LEU A 398 -10.72 5.79 5.16
N GLU A 399 -11.64 5.64 4.20
CA GLU A 399 -12.26 6.75 3.47
C GLU A 399 -12.98 7.70 4.43
N LEU A 400 -13.82 7.16 5.32
CA LEU A 400 -14.57 7.97 6.29
C LEU A 400 -13.68 8.67 7.31
N SER A 401 -12.61 8.04 7.77
CA SER A 401 -11.60 8.68 8.61
C SER A 401 -10.90 9.83 7.87
N ARG A 402 -10.61 9.69 6.58
CA ARG A 402 -10.05 10.78 5.77
C ARG A 402 -11.05 11.92 5.56
N LEU A 403 -12.33 11.61 5.35
CA LEU A 403 -13.39 12.61 5.22
C LEU A 403 -13.59 13.38 6.53
N VAL A 404 -13.68 12.69 7.68
CA VAL A 404 -13.91 13.35 8.97
C VAL A 404 -12.75 14.28 9.36
N ASP A 405 -11.52 13.91 8.96
CA ASP A 405 -10.30 14.68 9.17
C ASP A 405 -9.95 15.68 8.07
N SER A 406 -10.80 15.81 7.05
CA SER A 406 -10.55 16.72 5.95
C SER A 406 -10.53 18.18 6.39
N ARG A 407 -9.68 18.98 5.74
CA ARG A 407 -9.70 20.45 5.89
C ARG A 407 -11.08 21.03 5.59
N VAL A 408 -11.76 20.51 4.57
CA VAL A 408 -13.12 20.92 4.18
C VAL A 408 -14.09 20.86 5.36
N LEU A 409 -14.13 19.73 6.07
CA LEU A 409 -15.04 19.59 7.21
C LEU A 409 -14.61 20.44 8.42
N ARG A 410 -13.30 20.59 8.65
CA ARG A 410 -12.77 21.48 9.69
C ARG A 410 -13.10 22.95 9.43
N ASP A 411 -13.00 23.40 8.18
CA ASP A 411 -13.33 24.77 7.78
C ASP A 411 -14.84 25.03 7.85
N ALA A 412 -15.67 24.05 7.47
CA ALA A 412 -17.13 24.13 7.62
C ALA A 412 -17.55 24.30 9.08
N VAL A 413 -16.94 23.55 10.00
CA VAL A 413 -17.14 23.72 11.44
C VAL A 413 -16.66 25.11 11.89
N ARG A 414 -15.51 25.59 11.44
CA ARG A 414 -15.01 26.92 11.80
C ARG A 414 -15.93 28.04 11.32
N ALA A 415 -16.45 27.94 10.11
CA ALA A 415 -17.34 28.93 9.50
C ALA A 415 -18.73 28.97 10.16
N ASN A 416 -19.15 27.88 10.81
CA ASN A 416 -20.46 27.75 11.45
C ASN A 416 -20.32 27.47 12.95
N PRO A 417 -19.86 28.45 13.77
CA PRO A 417 -19.63 28.26 15.21
C PRO A 417 -20.90 27.82 15.96
N GLU A 418 -22.07 28.24 15.47
CA GLU A 418 -23.36 27.88 16.06
C GLU A 418 -23.91 26.51 15.62
N ALA A 419 -23.29 25.85 14.64
CA ALA A 419 -23.68 24.50 14.27
C ALA A 419 -23.08 23.49 15.25
N PRO A 420 -23.90 22.65 15.93
CA PRO A 420 -23.39 21.60 16.79
C PRO A 420 -22.84 20.42 15.99
N LEU A 421 -23.25 20.26 14.73
CA LEU A 421 -22.90 19.12 13.89
C LEU A 421 -22.45 19.62 12.51
N ALA A 422 -21.45 18.97 11.92
CA ALA A 422 -21.12 19.10 10.50
C ALA A 422 -20.91 17.71 9.91
N VAL A 423 -21.48 17.45 8.74
CA VAL A 423 -21.54 16.11 8.16
C VAL A 423 -21.02 16.10 6.73
N LEU A 424 -20.15 15.15 6.41
CA LEU A 424 -19.84 14.76 5.04
C LEU A 424 -20.51 13.43 4.69
N ILE A 425 -21.04 13.34 3.48
CA ILE A 425 -21.56 12.13 2.87
C ILE A 425 -20.63 11.75 1.73
N SER A 426 -20.16 10.51 1.69
CA SER A 426 -19.25 10.05 0.64
C SER A 426 -19.91 9.98 -0.75
N GLU A 427 -19.10 10.10 -1.83
CA GLU A 427 -19.52 9.99 -3.25
C GLU A 427 -20.55 8.88 -3.44
N HIS A 428 -20.17 7.67 -3.03
CA HIS A 428 -20.93 6.46 -3.23
C HIS A 428 -22.28 6.48 -2.49
N LEU A 429 -22.32 6.93 -1.24
CA LEU A 429 -23.56 6.91 -0.46
C LEU A 429 -24.60 7.88 -1.04
N HIS A 430 -24.19 9.09 -1.39
CA HIS A 430 -25.08 10.03 -2.05
C HIS A 430 -25.50 9.53 -3.44
N ALA A 431 -24.57 9.01 -4.24
CA ALA A 431 -24.86 8.52 -5.58
C ALA A 431 -25.94 7.42 -5.60
N TYR A 432 -25.96 6.56 -4.57
CA TYR A 432 -26.91 5.47 -4.43
C TYR A 432 -28.20 5.82 -3.68
N VAL A 433 -28.15 6.71 -2.68
CA VAL A 433 -29.28 6.94 -1.76
C VAL A 433 -29.91 8.32 -1.91
N VAL A 434 -29.08 9.36 -2.05
CA VAL A 434 -29.54 10.75 -1.96
C VAL A 434 -29.85 11.34 -3.34
N ARG A 435 -28.93 11.20 -4.30
CA ARG A 435 -29.10 11.67 -5.68
C ARG A 435 -30.36 11.12 -6.36
N PRO A 436 -30.74 9.83 -6.19
CA PRO A 436 -31.98 9.32 -6.76
C PRO A 436 -33.25 9.87 -6.08
N GLY A 437 -33.14 10.55 -4.93
CA GLY A 437 -34.26 11.15 -4.21
C GLY A 437 -34.96 10.24 -3.20
N TYR A 438 -34.39 9.07 -2.87
CA TYR A 438 -34.97 8.17 -1.85
C TYR A 438 -34.97 8.78 -0.45
N VAL A 439 -34.07 9.73 -0.20
CA VAL A 439 -33.93 10.43 1.08
C VAL A 439 -33.75 11.91 0.82
N ARG A 440 -34.44 12.74 1.60
CA ARG A 440 -34.10 14.15 1.77
C ARG A 440 -33.48 14.35 3.14
N LEU A 441 -32.35 15.03 3.23
CA LEU A 441 -31.82 15.56 4.48
C LEU A 441 -32.45 16.94 4.76
N PRO A 442 -32.59 17.37 6.03
CA PRO A 442 -33.24 18.64 6.35
C PRO A 442 -32.24 19.80 6.30
N GLY A 443 -32.54 20.83 5.49
CA GLY A 443 -31.70 22.04 5.33
C GLY A 443 -31.58 22.43 3.85
N PRO A 444 -31.07 23.65 3.53
CA PRO A 444 -30.73 23.99 2.16
C PRO A 444 -29.66 23.04 1.62
N ASP A 445 -29.61 22.93 0.30
CA ASP A 445 -28.99 21.87 -0.49
C ASP A 445 -27.63 21.35 0.03
N LEU A 446 -27.46 20.03 -0.05
CA LEU A 446 -26.17 19.37 0.12
C LEU A 446 -25.12 20.01 -0.79
N GLU A 447 -24.11 20.63 -0.20
CA GLU A 447 -23.06 21.29 -0.95
C GLU A 447 -22.04 20.26 -1.43
N ARG A 448 -21.87 20.14 -2.75
CA ARG A 448 -20.81 19.28 -3.32
C ARG A 448 -19.46 19.95 -3.09
N VAL A 449 -18.58 19.25 -2.39
CA VAL A 449 -17.22 19.70 -2.04
C VAL A 449 -16.19 18.70 -2.55
N GLU A 450 -15.02 19.20 -2.96
CA GLU A 450 -13.89 18.35 -3.33
C GLU A 450 -12.97 18.16 -2.12
N VAL A 451 -12.84 16.92 -1.63
CA VAL A 451 -11.95 16.61 -0.52
C VAL A 451 -10.60 16.14 -1.07
N VAL A 452 -9.57 16.95 -0.85
CA VAL A 452 -8.19 16.67 -1.29
C VAL A 452 -7.29 16.55 -0.05
N GLU A 453 -6.81 15.33 0.23
CA GLU A 453 -5.93 15.00 1.34
C GLU A 453 -4.83 14.04 0.85
N LYS A 454 -3.58 14.52 0.65
CA LYS A 454 -2.45 13.71 0.13
C LYS A 454 -2.81 12.95 -1.16
N GLU A 455 -2.64 11.62 -1.19
CA GLU A 455 -2.97 10.71 -2.30
C GLU A 455 -4.49 10.42 -2.44
N PHE A 456 -5.35 11.16 -1.73
CA PHE A 456 -6.81 11.00 -1.75
C PHE A 456 -7.47 12.26 -2.31
N SER A 457 -8.25 12.09 -3.39
CA SER A 457 -9.06 13.14 -4.00
C SER A 457 -10.42 12.54 -4.37
N GLN A 458 -11.48 12.92 -3.67
CA GLN A 458 -12.84 12.48 -3.96
C GLN A 458 -13.87 13.57 -3.66
N PRO A 459 -14.94 13.66 -4.48
CA PRO A 459 -16.09 14.47 -4.12
C PRO A 459 -16.83 13.91 -2.90
N ALA A 460 -17.39 14.80 -2.11
CA ALA A 460 -18.28 14.50 -1.00
C ALA A 460 -19.38 15.58 -0.93
N TRP A 461 -20.41 15.35 -0.11
CA TRP A 461 -21.45 16.35 0.13
C TRP A 461 -21.49 16.78 1.57
N LEU A 462 -21.35 18.08 1.76
CA LEU A 462 -21.37 18.75 3.04
C LEU A 462 -22.82 19.09 3.41
N TRP A 463 -23.17 18.75 4.65
CA TRP A 463 -24.37 19.19 5.32
C TRP A 463 -24.00 19.82 6.66
N VAL A 464 -24.39 21.09 6.82
CA VAL A 464 -24.31 21.80 8.09
C VAL A 464 -25.73 22.25 8.45
N PRO A 465 -26.33 21.76 9.55
CA PRO A 465 -27.63 22.21 10.00
C PRO A 465 -27.51 23.63 10.54
N VAL A 466 -27.69 24.62 9.67
CA VAL A 466 -27.86 26.01 10.06
C VAL A 466 -29.31 26.18 10.51
N ARG A 467 -29.54 26.68 11.73
CA ARG A 467 -30.90 27.06 12.14
C ARG A 467 -31.41 28.13 11.17
N PRO A 468 -32.61 27.99 10.58
CA PRO A 468 -33.21 29.13 9.92
C PRO A 468 -33.31 30.25 10.96
N GLY A 469 -32.74 31.42 10.64
CA GLY A 469 -32.97 32.62 11.43
C GLY A 469 -34.49 32.85 11.57
N PRO A 470 -34.95 33.57 12.61
CA PRO A 470 -36.38 33.80 12.80
C PRO A 470 -36.98 34.32 11.50
N LEU A 471 -37.90 33.54 10.92
CA LEU A 471 -38.61 33.90 9.70
C LEU A 471 -39.19 35.29 9.90
N ALA A 472 -38.75 36.26 9.10
CA ALA A 472 -39.50 37.49 8.93
C ALA A 472 -40.94 37.08 8.61
N ARG A 473 -41.87 37.49 9.48
CA ARG A 473 -43.30 37.36 9.23
C ARG A 473 -43.56 37.95 7.86
N VAL A 474 -43.93 37.09 6.92
CA VAL A 474 -44.61 37.54 5.72
C VAL A 474 -45.97 38.01 6.21
N GLU A 475 -46.14 39.32 6.29
CA GLU A 475 -47.45 39.95 6.39
C GLU A 475 -48.29 39.43 5.21
N ARG A 476 -49.38 38.73 5.54
CA ARG A 476 -50.49 38.58 4.61
C ARG A 476 -51.46 39.71 4.92
N GLU A 477 -51.84 40.42 3.87
CA GLU A 477 -52.85 41.50 3.84
C GLU A 477 -54.14 41.16 4.58
#